data_AF-A0A352F5W5-F1
#
_entry.id   AF-A0A352F5W5-F1
#
_cell.length_a   1.000
_cell.length_b   1.000
_cell.length_c   1.000
_cell.angle_alpha   90.00
_cell.angle_beta   90.00
_cell.angle_gamma   90.00
#
_symmetry.space_group_name_H-M   'P 1'
#
loop_
_entity.id
_entity.type
_entity.pdbx_description
1 polymer ?
#
loop_
_entity_poly.entity_id
_entity_poly.type
_entity_poly.pdbx_seq_one_letter_code
_entity_poly.pdbx_strand_id
1 'polypeptide(L)'
;MTRNGHQGNGHGHVTETPDVSHIKNIDVTHETSDVNVGGIVKFVIGLTVFAIVVQVLMWGMFRFLSSQEEGKEPSPGPMAMTEQERRPPDPKLQDAPGFGVKLENGQWVSLENREPQAEYRVLLEQWDAQLNCAGRDSMETMQPRACTPIDQAMQKVLQGKGLPSRAQAETNQGGPAEDYGIDMPTAASSGRMTEKRRQ
;
A
#
# COMPACT_ATOMS: atom_id res chain seq x y z
N MET A 1 -64.99 -71.67 -25.05
CA MET A 1 -65.56 -70.31 -25.17
C MET A 1 -66.64 -70.22 -24.10
N THR A 2 -66.60 -69.39 -23.07
CA THR A 2 -66.31 -67.94 -22.98
C THR A 2 -65.62 -67.59 -21.65
N ARG A 3 -64.78 -66.56 -21.68
CA ARG A 3 -63.95 -66.05 -20.58
C ARG A 3 -64.71 -64.91 -19.90
N ASN A 4 -65.23 -65.12 -18.69
CA ASN A 4 -65.79 -64.04 -17.87
C ASN A 4 -64.67 -63.44 -17.02
N GLY A 5 -64.35 -62.18 -17.31
CA GLY A 5 -63.37 -61.40 -16.55
C GLY A 5 -63.95 -60.99 -15.20
N HIS A 6 -63.23 -61.29 -14.12
CA HIS A 6 -63.52 -60.73 -12.82
C HIS A 6 -62.60 -59.53 -12.59
N GLN A 7 -63.17 -58.34 -12.68
CA GLN A 7 -62.60 -57.11 -12.14
C GLN A 7 -62.65 -57.22 -10.61
N GLY A 8 -61.48 -57.11 -9.98
CA GLY A 8 -61.33 -56.96 -8.55
C GLY A 8 -60.46 -55.73 -8.31
N ASN A 9 -61.10 -54.64 -7.90
CA ASN A 9 -60.51 -53.33 -7.70
C ASN A 9 -59.39 -53.38 -6.64
N GLY A 10 -58.21 -52.88 -7.00
CA GLY A 10 -57.18 -52.52 -6.03
C GLY A 10 -57.66 -51.35 -5.19
N HIS A 11 -58.12 -51.63 -3.97
CA HIS A 11 -58.39 -50.60 -2.97
C HIS A 11 -57.05 -50.11 -2.39
N GLY A 12 -56.48 -49.09 -3.01
CA GLY A 12 -55.46 -48.27 -2.35
C GLY A 12 -56.09 -47.62 -1.13
N HIS A 13 -55.51 -47.84 0.06
CA HIS A 13 -55.95 -47.11 1.24
C HIS A 13 -55.65 -45.63 1.01
N VAL A 14 -56.66 -44.78 1.07
CA VAL A 14 -56.51 -43.34 1.07
C VAL A 14 -56.44 -42.96 2.54
N THR A 15 -55.24 -42.73 3.07
CA THR A 15 -55.08 -42.03 4.34
C THR A 15 -55.29 -40.55 4.11
N GLU A 16 -56.54 -40.17 3.90
CA GLU A 16 -56.96 -38.80 4.13
C GLU A 16 -56.78 -38.56 5.63
N THR A 17 -55.68 -37.92 6.01
CA THR A 17 -55.57 -37.35 7.34
C THR A 17 -56.72 -36.35 7.47
N PRO A 18 -57.59 -36.46 8.49
CA PRO A 18 -58.69 -35.54 8.68
C PRO A 18 -58.18 -34.10 8.65
N ASP A 19 -58.87 -33.21 7.93
CA ASP A 19 -58.49 -31.81 7.84
C ASP A 19 -58.63 -31.14 9.23
N VAL A 20 -57.53 -31.10 9.97
CA VAL A 20 -57.46 -30.52 11.31
C VAL A 20 -57.32 -29.00 11.29
N SER A 21 -57.45 -28.33 10.15
CA SER A 21 -57.41 -26.85 10.07
C SER A 21 -58.52 -26.18 10.88
N HIS A 22 -59.58 -26.92 11.20
CA HIS A 22 -60.69 -26.48 12.05
C HIS A 22 -60.40 -26.62 13.56
N ILE A 23 -59.38 -27.37 13.98
CA ILE A 23 -58.99 -27.49 15.40
C ILE A 23 -58.14 -26.27 15.74
N LYS A 24 -58.80 -25.14 16.02
CA LYS A 24 -58.16 -23.94 16.54
C LYS A 24 -58.38 -23.88 18.04
N ASN A 25 -57.30 -23.79 18.80
CA ASN A 25 -57.39 -23.50 20.22
C ASN A 25 -57.83 -22.03 20.37
N ILE A 26 -59.13 -21.82 20.53
CA ILE A 26 -59.74 -20.49 20.65
C ILE A 26 -59.22 -19.69 21.86
N ASP A 27 -58.62 -20.38 22.83
CA ASP A 27 -58.08 -19.82 24.06
C ASP A 27 -56.60 -19.43 23.93
N VAL A 28 -55.96 -19.76 22.80
CA VAL A 28 -54.61 -19.28 22.46
C VAL A 28 -54.75 -17.95 21.73
N THR A 29 -55.02 -16.91 22.51
CA THR A 29 -54.79 -15.54 22.10
C THR A 29 -53.32 -15.20 22.29
N HIS A 30 -52.65 -14.67 21.28
CA HIS A 30 -51.35 -14.02 21.50
C HIS A 30 -51.57 -12.83 22.45
N GLU A 31 -50.86 -12.82 23.58
CA GLU A 31 -50.82 -11.70 24.53
C GLU A 31 -50.38 -10.43 23.78
N THR A 32 -51.35 -9.60 23.36
CA THR A 32 -51.07 -8.31 22.74
C THR A 32 -50.68 -7.35 23.84
N SER A 33 -49.38 -7.24 24.09
CA SER A 33 -48.71 -6.22 24.91
C SER A 33 -48.33 -6.65 26.33
N ASP A 34 -47.03 -6.84 26.55
CA ASP A 34 -46.45 -6.60 27.89
C ASP A 34 -45.11 -5.86 27.84
N VAL A 35 -44.90 -5.03 26.82
CA VAL A 35 -43.73 -4.15 26.75
C VAL A 35 -44.18 -2.72 26.50
N ASN A 36 -43.90 -1.85 27.46
CA ASN A 36 -44.18 -0.43 27.36
C ASN A 36 -43.22 0.24 26.37
N VAL A 37 -43.56 0.18 25.08
CA VAL A 37 -42.77 0.79 23.99
C VAL A 37 -42.58 2.29 24.22
N GLY A 38 -43.60 2.98 24.73
CA GLY A 38 -43.51 4.42 25.04
C GLY A 38 -42.48 4.73 26.13
N GLY A 39 -42.35 3.87 27.14
CA GLY A 39 -41.34 3.97 28.19
C GLY A 39 -39.93 3.76 27.64
N ILE A 40 -39.74 2.75 26.78
CA ILE A 40 -38.45 2.45 26.15
C ILE A 40 -38.00 3.61 25.26
N VAL A 41 -38.89 4.14 24.42
CA VAL A 41 -38.55 5.26 23.53
C VAL A 41 -38.14 6.50 24.32
N LYS A 42 -38.88 6.86 25.38
CA LYS A 42 -38.52 7.98 26.25
C LYS A 42 -37.17 7.77 26.95
N PHE A 43 -36.89 6.54 27.37
CA PHE A 43 -35.61 6.17 27.99
C PHE A 43 -34.45 6.32 27.02
N VAL A 44 -34.59 5.83 25.78
CA VAL A 44 -33.57 5.98 24.73
C VAL A 44 -33.31 7.45 24.43
N ILE A 45 -34.37 8.26 24.26
CA ILE A 45 -34.25 9.70 24.04
C ILE A 45 -33.52 10.37 25.22
N GLY A 46 -33.89 10.04 26.46
CA GLY A 46 -33.23 10.56 27.65
C GLY A 46 -31.74 10.22 27.70
N LEU A 47 -31.37 8.97 27.40
CA LEU A 47 -29.98 8.55 27.30
C LEU A 47 -29.22 9.26 26.20
N THR A 48 -29.83 9.46 25.02
CA THR A 48 -29.19 10.19 23.91
C THR A 48 -28.93 11.64 24.30
N VAL A 49 -29.91 12.32 24.89
CA VAL A 49 -29.73 13.71 25.37
C VAL A 49 -28.64 13.78 26.43
N PHE A 50 -28.63 12.86 27.40
CA PHE A 50 -27.60 12.81 28.43
C PHE A 50 -26.19 12.58 27.85
N ALA A 51 -26.06 11.67 26.87
CA ALA A 51 -24.79 11.43 26.18
C ALA A 51 -24.28 12.69 25.45
N ILE A 52 -25.17 13.42 24.76
CA ILE A 52 -24.84 14.69 24.11
C ILE A 52 -24.35 15.72 25.15
N VAL A 53 -25.03 15.82 26.30
CA VAL A 53 -24.62 16.73 27.38
C VAL A 53 -23.21 16.40 27.87
N VAL A 54 -22.92 15.12 28.15
CA VAL A 54 -21.59 14.69 28.58
C VAL A 54 -20.53 14.99 27.52
N GLN A 55 -20.83 14.76 26.24
CA GLN A 55 -19.91 15.06 25.13
C GLN A 55 -19.60 16.56 25.05
N VAL A 56 -20.62 17.42 25.18
CA VAL A 56 -20.44 18.89 25.18
C VAL A 56 -19.64 19.35 26.40
N LEU A 57 -19.89 18.78 27.57
CA LEU A 57 -19.11 19.07 28.79
C LEU A 57 -17.64 18.69 28.62
N MET A 58 -17.36 17.49 28.11
CA MET A 58 -15.98 17.05 27.84
C MET A 58 -15.30 17.94 26.81
N TRP A 59 -15.98 18.26 25.70
CA TRP A 59 -15.45 19.18 24.68
C TRP A 59 -15.13 20.57 25.27
N GLY A 60 -16.04 21.12 26.09
CA GLY A 60 -15.82 22.39 26.78
C GLY A 60 -14.66 22.34 27.77
N MET A 61 -14.56 21.27 28.56
CA MET A 61 -13.46 21.05 29.51
C MET A 61 -12.11 20.97 28.79
N PHE A 62 -12.00 20.19 27.71
CA PHE A 62 -10.77 20.11 26.92
C PHE A 62 -10.40 21.47 26.35
N ARG A 63 -11.36 22.19 25.76
CA ARG A 63 -11.12 23.53 25.22
C ARG A 63 -10.62 24.50 26.30
N PHE A 64 -11.18 24.44 27.51
CA PHE A 64 -10.73 25.25 28.63
C PHE A 64 -9.31 24.88 29.08
N LEU A 65 -9.00 23.59 29.23
CA LEU A 65 -7.68 23.13 29.65
C LEU A 65 -6.61 23.49 28.60
N SER A 66 -6.88 23.25 27.31
CA SER A 66 -5.95 23.63 26.23
C SER A 66 -5.68 25.14 26.22
N SER A 67 -6.70 25.98 26.44
CA SER A 67 -6.49 27.43 26.53
C SER A 67 -5.64 27.85 27.74
N GLN A 68 -5.65 27.06 28.81
CA GLN A 68 -4.81 27.30 29.98
C GLN A 68 -3.38 26.79 29.78
N GLU A 69 -3.19 25.74 29.00
CA GLU A 69 -1.86 25.20 28.64
C GLU A 69 -1.13 26.14 27.68
N GLU A 70 -1.81 26.65 26.64
CA GLU A 70 -1.23 27.65 25.72
C GLU A 70 -0.71 28.90 26.44
N GLY A 71 -1.37 29.31 27.53
CA GLY A 71 -0.92 30.44 28.34
C GLY A 71 0.18 30.11 29.36
N LYS A 72 0.45 28.83 29.61
CA LYS A 72 1.37 28.34 30.66
C LYS A 72 2.53 27.52 30.12
N GLU A 73 2.58 27.21 28.83
CA GLU A 73 3.70 26.50 28.22
C GLU A 73 5.00 27.29 28.44
N PRO A 74 5.94 26.77 29.25
CA PRO A 74 7.23 27.39 29.38
C PRO A 74 7.94 27.29 28.03
N SER A 75 8.56 28.39 27.60
CA SER A 75 9.42 28.40 26.41
C SER A 75 10.35 27.18 26.46
N PRO A 76 10.49 26.40 25.36
CA PRO A 76 11.34 25.23 25.34
C PRO A 76 12.69 25.52 25.98
N GLY A 77 13.07 24.70 26.96
CA GLY A 77 14.32 24.92 27.69
C GLY A 77 15.52 24.94 26.73
N PRO A 78 16.66 25.52 27.13
CA PRO A 78 17.84 25.63 26.27
C PRO A 78 18.45 24.27 25.85
N MET A 79 18.00 23.17 26.47
CA MET A 79 18.36 21.79 26.11
C MET A 79 17.18 21.00 25.49
N ALA A 80 16.04 21.66 25.25
CA ALA A 80 14.92 21.04 24.54
C ALA A 80 15.34 20.85 23.08
N MET A 81 15.60 19.60 22.71
CA MET A 81 15.88 19.24 21.32
C MET A 81 14.74 19.73 20.44
N THR A 82 15.10 20.42 19.37
CA THR A 82 14.17 20.74 18.30
C THR A 82 13.55 19.46 17.74
N GLU A 83 12.35 19.55 17.16
CA GLU A 83 11.70 18.40 16.48
C GLU A 83 12.61 17.72 15.44
N GLN A 84 13.59 18.45 14.92
CA GLN A 84 14.59 17.95 13.99
C GLN A 84 15.71 17.16 14.70
N GLU A 85 16.17 17.63 15.86
CA GLU A 85 17.21 16.98 16.68
C GLU A 85 16.71 15.75 17.44
N ARG A 86 15.39 15.64 17.67
CA ARG A 86 14.76 14.40 18.18
C ARG A 86 14.80 13.26 17.17
N ARG A 87 15.02 13.54 15.88
CA ARG A 87 15.07 12.49 14.86
C ARG A 87 16.41 11.76 14.93
N PRO A 88 16.42 10.42 14.75
CA PRO A 88 17.66 9.67 14.63
C PRO A 88 18.58 10.29 13.56
N PRO A 89 19.91 10.31 13.77
CA PRO A 89 20.86 10.77 12.76
C PRO A 89 20.79 9.87 11.51
N ASP A 90 21.09 10.43 10.34
CA ASP A 90 21.15 9.67 9.09
C ASP A 90 22.22 8.56 9.17
N PRO A 91 22.02 7.39 8.52
CA PRO A 91 20.97 7.03 7.57
C PRO A 91 19.69 6.54 8.25
N LYS A 92 18.57 7.20 7.95
CA LYS A 92 17.26 6.78 8.47
C LYS A 92 16.76 5.58 7.67
N LEU A 93 16.03 4.69 8.35
CA LEU A 93 15.32 3.59 7.69
C LEU A 93 14.21 4.08 6.75
N GLN A 94 13.83 5.36 6.84
CA GLN A 94 12.91 6.08 5.95
C GLN A 94 13.43 7.51 5.80
N ASP A 95 13.81 7.91 4.58
CA ASP A 95 14.47 9.18 4.28
C ASP A 95 13.47 10.36 4.18
N ALA A 96 12.19 10.12 4.46
CA ALA A 96 11.10 11.07 4.26
C ALA A 96 10.97 12.06 5.43
N PRO A 97 11.36 13.34 5.29
CA PRO A 97 10.98 14.35 6.27
C PRO A 97 9.46 14.58 6.20
N GLY A 98 8.73 14.15 7.24
CA GLY A 98 7.30 14.45 7.36
C GLY A 98 6.40 13.63 6.43
N PHE A 99 6.67 12.33 6.29
CA PHE A 99 5.85 11.36 5.55
C PHE A 99 5.70 11.65 4.05
N GLY A 100 6.70 12.21 3.36
CA GLY A 100 6.64 12.43 1.92
C GLY A 100 7.99 12.23 1.21
N VAL A 101 7.93 12.00 -0.10
CA VAL A 101 9.11 11.81 -0.95
C VAL A 101 9.26 12.95 -1.94
N LYS A 102 10.50 13.43 -2.11
CA LYS A 102 10.85 14.38 -3.17
C LYS A 102 11.31 13.61 -4.40
N LEU A 103 10.57 13.71 -5.49
CA LEU A 103 10.93 13.10 -6.76
C LEU A 103 12.08 13.87 -7.41
N GLU A 104 12.81 13.20 -8.30
CA GLU A 104 13.92 13.78 -9.09
C GLU A 104 13.52 15.03 -9.90
N ASN A 105 12.24 15.14 -10.30
CA ASN A 105 11.67 16.34 -10.95
C ASN A 105 11.44 17.52 -9.98
N GLY A 106 11.79 17.37 -8.70
CA GLY A 106 11.60 18.36 -7.65
C GLY A 106 10.20 18.38 -7.02
N GLN A 107 9.26 17.55 -7.51
CA GLN A 107 7.92 17.45 -6.98
C GLN A 107 7.91 16.76 -5.61
N TRP A 108 7.18 17.34 -4.66
CA TRP A 108 6.93 16.72 -3.37
C TRP A 108 5.65 15.90 -3.42
N VAL A 109 5.71 14.63 -3.02
CA VAL A 109 4.55 13.75 -2.88
C VAL A 109 4.36 13.47 -1.39
N SER A 110 3.26 14.00 -0.83
CA SER A 110 2.85 13.67 0.53
C SER A 110 2.28 12.26 0.59
N LEU A 111 2.74 11.49 1.57
CA LEU A 111 2.33 10.13 1.88
C LEU A 111 1.69 10.05 3.28
N GLU A 112 1.26 11.19 3.83
CA GLU A 112 0.51 11.23 5.08
C GLU A 112 -0.74 10.33 4.95
N ASN A 113 -0.91 9.42 5.91
CA ASN A 113 -1.98 8.41 5.95
C ASN A 113 -1.99 7.40 4.78
N ARG A 114 -0.89 7.29 4.01
CA ARG A 114 -0.72 6.19 3.04
C ARG A 114 -0.21 4.92 3.73
N GLU A 115 -0.28 3.81 3.01
CA GLU A 115 0.29 2.54 3.44
C GLU A 115 1.81 2.67 3.69
N PRO A 116 2.41 1.88 4.61
CA PRO A 116 3.84 1.92 4.90
C PRO A 116 4.74 1.71 3.66
N GLN A 117 4.27 0.95 2.68
CA GLN A 117 4.97 0.69 1.41
C GLN A 117 4.77 1.76 0.32
N ALA A 118 4.08 2.87 0.60
CA ALA A 118 3.73 3.84 -0.45
C ALA A 118 4.96 4.55 -1.04
N GLU A 119 6.00 4.81 -0.24
CA GLU A 119 7.27 5.38 -0.70
C GLU A 119 7.88 4.54 -1.82
N TYR A 120 7.98 3.23 -1.59
CA TYR A 120 8.54 2.29 -2.55
C TYR A 120 7.76 2.29 -3.88
N ARG A 121 6.44 2.37 -3.83
CA ARG A 121 5.60 2.38 -5.05
C ARG A 121 5.82 3.65 -5.87
N VAL A 122 5.88 4.80 -5.22
CA VAL A 122 6.13 6.08 -5.91
C VAL A 122 7.51 6.08 -6.58
N LEU A 123 8.52 5.55 -5.91
CA LEU A 123 9.86 5.42 -6.48
C LEU A 123 9.90 4.42 -7.64
N LEU A 124 9.23 3.28 -7.51
CA LEU A 124 9.11 2.30 -8.59
C LEU A 124 8.43 2.90 -9.82
N GLU A 125 7.34 3.63 -9.65
CA GLU A 125 6.63 4.30 -10.74
C GLU A 125 7.53 5.32 -11.44
N GLN A 126 8.30 6.10 -10.66
CA GLN A 126 9.28 7.02 -11.22
C GLN A 126 10.36 6.31 -12.04
N TRP A 127 10.92 5.21 -11.52
CA TRP A 127 11.95 4.44 -12.22
C TRP A 127 11.40 3.76 -13.46
N ASP A 128 10.19 3.20 -13.39
CA ASP A 128 9.53 2.59 -14.55
C ASP A 128 9.28 3.63 -15.65
N ALA A 129 8.78 4.82 -15.27
CA ALA A 129 8.62 5.94 -16.20
C ALA A 129 9.96 6.35 -16.85
N GLN A 130 11.06 6.35 -16.09
CA GLN A 130 12.38 6.68 -16.60
C GLN A 130 12.94 5.59 -17.54
N LEU A 131 12.73 4.31 -17.22
CA LEU A 131 13.13 3.15 -18.02
C LEU A 131 12.31 3.03 -19.32
N ASN A 132 11.03 3.40 -19.26
CA ASN A 132 10.10 3.42 -20.39
C ASN A 132 10.07 4.76 -21.11
N CYS A 133 10.93 5.70 -20.70
CA CYS A 133 11.17 6.96 -21.40
C CYS A 133 9.94 7.88 -21.46
N ALA A 134 9.05 7.77 -20.48
CA ALA A 134 7.92 8.67 -20.30
C ALA A 134 8.41 10.07 -19.91
N GLY A 135 7.87 11.13 -20.55
CA GLY A 135 8.23 12.53 -20.24
C GLY A 135 9.38 13.14 -21.07
N ARG A 136 9.73 12.54 -22.21
CA ARG A 136 10.76 13.07 -23.12
C ARG A 136 10.40 14.35 -23.85
N ASP A 137 9.14 14.74 -23.80
CA ASP A 137 8.66 15.97 -24.42
C ASP A 137 9.16 17.23 -23.66
N SER A 138 9.78 17.06 -22.48
CA SER A 138 10.22 18.16 -21.61
C SER A 138 11.73 18.19 -21.26
N MET A 139 12.58 17.37 -21.88
CA MET A 139 14.04 17.40 -21.63
C MET A 139 14.81 18.10 -22.76
N GLU A 140 14.76 19.43 -22.78
CA GLU A 140 15.53 20.26 -23.72
C GLU A 140 16.99 20.50 -23.25
N THR A 141 17.32 20.26 -21.97
CA THR A 141 18.56 20.83 -21.37
C THR A 141 19.68 19.83 -21.04
N MET A 142 19.52 18.54 -21.30
CA MET A 142 20.66 17.61 -21.22
C MET A 142 20.62 16.67 -22.40
N GLN A 143 21.62 16.85 -23.28
CA GLN A 143 22.08 15.99 -24.38
C GLN A 143 21.10 14.87 -24.75
N PRO A 144 20.62 14.75 -25.99
CA PRO A 144 19.67 13.72 -26.40
C PRO A 144 20.29 12.33 -26.21
N ARG A 145 20.23 11.81 -24.98
CA ARG A 145 20.55 10.43 -24.66
C ARG A 145 19.46 9.67 -25.35
N ALA A 146 19.79 8.93 -26.41
CA ALA A 146 18.85 8.05 -27.05
C ALA A 146 18.29 7.12 -25.97
N CYS A 147 17.02 7.30 -25.59
CA CYS A 147 16.35 6.25 -24.84
C CYS A 147 16.13 5.16 -25.85
N THR A 148 16.42 3.95 -25.42
CA THR A 148 15.70 2.81 -25.94
C THR A 148 14.88 2.30 -24.75
N PRO A 149 13.54 2.18 -24.87
CA PRO A 149 12.74 1.54 -23.83
C PRO A 149 13.35 0.21 -23.44
N ILE A 150 13.24 -0.18 -22.17
CA ILE A 150 13.96 -1.34 -21.65
C ILE A 150 13.68 -2.62 -22.46
N ASP A 151 12.43 -2.83 -22.91
CA ASP A 151 12.06 -3.97 -23.75
C ASP A 151 12.82 -4.00 -25.09
N GLN A 152 12.94 -2.83 -25.75
CA GLN A 152 13.69 -2.71 -26.99
C GLN A 152 15.20 -2.85 -26.75
N ALA A 153 15.70 -2.37 -25.61
CA ALA A 153 17.11 -2.50 -25.24
C ALA A 153 17.45 -3.97 -25.01
N MET A 154 16.62 -4.69 -24.25
CA MET A 154 16.73 -6.14 -24.05
C MET A 154 16.70 -6.88 -25.38
N GLN A 155 15.76 -6.54 -26.26
CA GLN A 155 15.65 -7.17 -27.57
C GLN A 155 16.90 -6.94 -28.44
N LYS A 156 17.46 -5.72 -28.44
CA LYS A 156 18.72 -5.41 -29.15
C LYS A 156 19.91 -6.21 -28.58
N VAL A 157 19.96 -6.45 -27.27
CA VAL A 157 21.01 -7.27 -26.64
C VAL A 157 20.87 -8.74 -27.03
N LEU A 158 19.63 -9.25 -27.13
CA LEU A 158 19.36 -10.62 -27.57
C LEU A 158 19.63 -10.82 -29.08
N GLN A 159 19.40 -9.79 -29.89
CA GLN A 159 19.67 -9.81 -31.35
C GLN A 159 21.15 -9.56 -31.67
N GLY A 160 21.82 -8.69 -30.92
CA GLY A 160 23.28 -8.54 -30.93
C GLY A 160 23.94 -9.77 -30.30
N LYS A 161 25.24 -9.99 -30.53
CA LYS A 161 26.00 -11.16 -30.03
C LYS A 161 26.19 -11.19 -28.49
N GLY A 162 25.20 -10.74 -27.72
CA GLY A 162 25.27 -10.55 -26.27
C GLY A 162 26.06 -9.31 -25.87
N LEU A 163 26.08 -9.04 -24.57
CA LEU A 163 26.95 -8.02 -24.00
C LEU A 163 28.40 -8.52 -24.10
N PRO A 164 29.33 -7.71 -24.63
CA PRO A 164 30.72 -8.13 -24.75
C PRO A 164 31.29 -8.44 -23.36
N SER A 165 31.73 -9.68 -23.15
CA SER A 165 32.32 -10.15 -21.89
C SER A 165 33.71 -9.54 -21.61
N ARG A 166 34.22 -8.77 -22.56
CA ARG A 166 35.43 -7.95 -22.47
C ARG A 166 35.27 -6.78 -23.43
N ALA A 167 35.60 -5.55 -23.00
CA ALA A 167 35.69 -4.41 -23.93
C ALA A 167 36.59 -4.83 -25.08
N GLN A 168 36.00 -5.02 -26.26
CA GLN A 168 36.72 -5.36 -27.45
C GLN A 168 37.51 -4.10 -27.80
N ALA A 169 38.79 -4.10 -27.48
CA ALA A 169 39.69 -3.02 -27.85
C ALA A 169 39.46 -2.74 -29.33
N GLU A 170 39.02 -1.53 -29.64
CA GLU A 170 38.90 -1.05 -31.00
C GLU A 170 40.24 -1.28 -31.66
N THR A 171 40.28 -2.25 -32.58
CA THR A 171 41.41 -2.45 -33.47
C THR A 171 41.42 -1.28 -34.45
N ASN A 172 41.90 -0.13 -33.98
CA ASN A 172 42.48 0.87 -34.85
C ASN A 172 43.71 0.22 -35.49
N GLN A 173 43.59 -0.06 -36.77
CA GLN A 173 44.69 -0.51 -37.61
C GLN A 173 45.77 0.57 -37.64
N GLY A 174 46.97 0.26 -37.14
CA GLY A 174 48.17 1.05 -37.39
C GLY A 174 48.96 1.46 -36.14
N GLY A 175 49.75 0.54 -35.59
CA GLY A 175 50.81 0.85 -34.61
C GLY A 175 51.50 -0.44 -34.14
N PRO A 176 52.84 -0.48 -34.05
CA PRO A 176 53.56 -1.72 -33.73
C PRO A 176 53.22 -2.21 -32.32
N ALA A 177 53.10 -3.53 -32.21
CA ALA A 177 52.80 -4.23 -30.96
C ALA A 177 53.93 -4.01 -29.94
N GLU A 178 53.72 -3.10 -28.99
CA GLU A 178 54.51 -3.04 -27.76
C GLU A 178 53.70 -3.61 -26.60
N ASP A 179 54.08 -4.83 -26.24
CA ASP A 179 54.38 -5.22 -24.86
C ASP A 179 53.31 -4.90 -23.79
N TYR A 180 52.31 -5.77 -23.69
CA TYR A 180 51.45 -5.84 -22.51
C TYR A 180 51.95 -6.98 -21.61
N GLY A 181 52.82 -6.64 -20.67
CA GLY A 181 53.07 -7.43 -19.48
C GLY A 181 51.78 -7.71 -18.72
N ILE A 182 51.64 -8.93 -18.21
CA ILE A 182 50.50 -9.39 -17.41
C ILE A 182 50.55 -8.67 -16.06
N ASP A 183 49.71 -7.64 -15.87
CA ASP A 183 49.46 -7.07 -14.54
C ASP A 183 48.49 -7.99 -13.77
N MET A 184 49.01 -8.78 -12.83
CA MET A 184 48.19 -9.45 -11.83
C MET A 184 47.88 -8.49 -10.67
N PRO A 185 46.61 -8.22 -10.35
CA PRO A 185 46.26 -7.38 -9.22
C PRO A 185 46.61 -8.08 -7.89
N THR A 186 47.47 -7.46 -7.09
CA THR A 186 47.77 -7.92 -5.73
C THR A 186 46.53 -7.77 -4.85
N ALA A 187 46.13 -8.86 -4.19
CA ALA A 187 44.91 -8.97 -3.38
C ALA A 187 44.89 -8.13 -2.08
N ALA A 188 45.81 -7.18 -1.92
CA ALA A 188 45.95 -6.38 -0.71
C ALA A 188 46.20 -4.90 -1.07
N SER A 189 45.19 -4.19 -1.58
CA SER A 189 45.20 -2.73 -1.51
C SER A 189 43.81 -2.14 -1.72
N SER A 190 43.23 -1.65 -0.62
CA SER A 190 42.08 -0.76 -0.60
C SER A 190 42.51 0.62 -1.13
N GLY A 191 42.57 0.76 -2.45
CA GLY A 191 42.57 2.04 -3.14
C GLY A 191 43.93 2.59 -3.57
N ARG A 192 44.13 2.58 -4.90
CA ARG A 192 44.94 3.53 -5.72
C ARG A 192 46.47 3.38 -5.70
N MET A 193 46.99 2.57 -6.63
CA MET A 193 47.81 2.96 -7.81
C MET A 193 48.57 1.72 -8.32
N THR A 194 48.52 1.45 -9.62
CA THR A 194 49.43 0.49 -10.27
C THR A 194 50.79 1.16 -10.46
N GLU A 195 51.81 0.70 -9.75
CA GLU A 195 53.18 1.19 -9.90
C GLU A 195 53.86 0.54 -11.10
N LYS A 196 54.33 1.35 -12.04
CA LYS A 196 54.99 0.89 -13.27
C LYS A 196 56.46 0.60 -12.98
N ARG A 197 56.81 -0.67 -12.75
CA ARG A 197 58.22 -1.08 -12.57
C ARG A 197 58.84 -1.42 -13.92
N ARG A 198 59.75 -0.57 -14.39
CA ARG A 198 60.60 -0.87 -15.54
C ARG A 198 61.63 -1.94 -15.15
N GLN A 199 61.73 -2.99 -15.96
CA GLN A 199 62.94 -3.82 -16.04
C GLN A 199 63.92 -3.19 -17.03
#